data_AF-A0A4Y7KDK2-F1
#
_entry.id   AF-A0A4Y7KDK2-F1
#
_cell.length_a   1.000
_cell.length_b   1.000
_cell.length_c   1.000
_cell.angle_alpha   90.00
_cell.angle_beta   90.00
_cell.angle_gamma   90.00
#
_symmetry.space_group_name_H-M   'P 1'
#
loop_
_entity.id
_entity.type
_entity.pdbx_description
1 polymer ?
#
loop_
_entity_poly.entity_id
_entity_poly.type
_entity_poly.pdbx_seq_one_letter_code
_entity_poly.pdbx_strand_id
1 'polypeptide(L)'
;MGHDMEAHPESNFRVPAITSALEKLELTPKHRGSAIIELLNYKSATVDDIATVHSKSYVSGLEKVMDLASRDGLIFLEGDTCATSTVRSVLTFYNLQFAILSVLFISTLIDI
;
A
#
# COMPACT_ATOMS: atom_id res chain seq x y z
N MET A 1 -9.37 -7.92 -11.29
CA MET A 1 -8.84 -7.34 -10.03
C MET A 1 -8.56 -5.87 -10.32
N GLY A 2 -9.61 -5.07 -10.30
CA GLY A 2 -9.63 -3.69 -10.80
C GLY A 2 -9.12 -2.71 -9.75
N HIS A 3 -8.07 -1.99 -10.11
CA HIS A 3 -7.86 -0.63 -9.63
C HIS A 3 -8.31 0.22 -10.82
N ASP A 4 -9.57 0.65 -10.80
CA ASP A 4 -10.31 1.09 -11.99
C ASP A 4 -9.98 2.53 -12.43
N MET A 5 -8.84 3.08 -11.99
CA MET A 5 -8.33 4.33 -12.54
C MET A 5 -7.25 4.03 -13.57
N GLU A 6 -7.70 3.93 -14.81
CA GLU A 6 -6.85 3.71 -15.97
C GLU A 6 -5.78 4.82 -16.06
N ALA A 7 -4.53 4.42 -16.30
CA ALA A 7 -3.37 5.32 -16.46
C ALA A 7 -2.90 6.13 -15.23
N HIS A 8 -3.33 5.82 -14.01
CA HIS A 8 -2.75 6.45 -12.81
C HIS A 8 -1.35 5.88 -12.46
N PRO A 9 -0.34 6.71 -12.11
CA PRO A 9 0.99 6.22 -11.77
C PRO A 9 1.01 5.34 -10.51
N GLU A 10 0.10 5.56 -9.55
CA GLU A 10 -0.18 4.61 -8.47
C GLU A 10 -1.17 3.55 -9.02
N SER A 11 -0.65 2.39 -9.40
CA SER A 11 -1.43 1.31 -10.03
C SER A 11 -1.09 -0.06 -9.46
N ASN A 12 -2.01 -0.99 -9.64
CA ASN A 12 -1.87 -2.40 -9.24
C ASN A 12 -0.76 -3.16 -9.96
N PHE A 13 -0.14 -2.58 -11.00
CA PHE A 13 1.02 -3.17 -11.67
C PHE A 13 2.33 -2.98 -10.89
N ARG A 14 2.39 -2.01 -9.97
CA ARG A 14 3.62 -1.67 -9.25
C ARG A 14 4.14 -2.82 -8.39
N VAL A 15 3.29 -3.37 -7.52
CA VAL A 15 3.68 -4.46 -6.61
C VAL A 15 4.05 -5.73 -7.39
N PRO A 16 3.25 -6.22 -8.35
CA PRO A 16 3.62 -7.35 -9.20
C PRO A 16 4.91 -7.15 -10.00
N ALA A 17 5.19 -5.93 -10.49
CA ALA A 17 6.43 -5.66 -11.20
C ALA A 17 7.67 -5.82 -10.30
N ILE A 18 7.59 -5.31 -9.07
CA ILE A 18 8.65 -5.45 -8.06
C ILE A 18 8.81 -6.93 -7.68
N THR A 19 7.74 -7.63 -7.32
CA THR A 19 7.82 -9.04 -6.91
C THR A 19 8.33 -9.94 -8.05
N SER A 20 7.94 -9.65 -9.30
CA SER A 20 8.45 -10.36 -10.48
C SER A 20 9.94 -10.10 -10.71
N ALA A 21 10.42 -8.86 -10.50
CA ALA A 21 11.83 -8.53 -10.63
C ALA A 21 12.67 -9.21 -9.53
N LEU A 22 12.19 -9.20 -8.28
CA LEU A 22 12.83 -9.89 -7.17
C LEU A 22 12.93 -11.41 -7.41
N GLU A 23 11.89 -12.03 -7.96
CA GLU A 23 11.93 -13.47 -8.32
C GLU A 23 12.93 -13.72 -9.46
N LYS A 24 12.93 -12.90 -10.51
CA LYS A 24 13.89 -13.04 -11.64
C LYS A 24 15.35 -12.89 -11.22
N LEU A 25 15.62 -12.07 -10.21
CA LEU A 25 16.96 -11.83 -9.68
C LEU A 25 17.32 -12.78 -8.53
N GLU A 26 16.48 -13.78 -8.25
CA GLU A 26 16.68 -14.75 -7.17
C GLU A 26 16.91 -14.06 -5.80
N LEU A 27 16.18 -12.96 -5.56
CA LEU A 27 16.21 -12.18 -4.33
C LEU A 27 15.11 -12.57 -3.34
N THR A 28 14.33 -13.61 -3.66
CA THR A 28 13.20 -14.07 -2.83
C THR A 28 13.65 -15.07 -1.76
N PRO A 29 12.87 -15.26 -0.68
CA PRO A 29 13.16 -16.25 0.36
C PRO A 29 13.37 -17.67 -0.19
N LYS A 30 12.70 -18.02 -1.30
CA LYS A 30 12.85 -19.29 -2.01
C LYS A 30 14.28 -19.57 -2.45
N HIS A 31 15.04 -18.55 -2.85
CA HIS A 31 16.40 -18.70 -3.38
C HIS A 31 17.48 -18.40 -2.33
N ARG A 32 17.18 -17.51 -1.38
CA ARG A 32 18.16 -17.01 -0.40
C ARG A 32 17.94 -17.51 1.04
N GLY A 33 16.91 -18.31 1.28
CA GLY A 33 16.62 -18.95 2.56
C GLY A 33 16.57 -17.93 3.70
N SER A 34 17.32 -18.19 4.78
CA SER A 34 17.37 -17.37 6.00
C SER A 34 18.08 -16.02 5.84
N ALA A 35 18.72 -15.75 4.70
CA ALA A 35 19.29 -14.43 4.42
C ALA A 35 18.21 -13.36 4.17
N ILE A 36 16.96 -13.78 3.94
CA ILE A 36 15.80 -12.89 3.79
C ILE A 36 14.82 -13.17 4.92
N ILE A 37 14.41 -12.12 5.62
CA ILE A 37 13.35 -12.19 6.62
C ILE A 37 12.02 -11.94 5.92
N GLU A 38 11.18 -12.97 5.86
CA GLU A 38 9.82 -12.85 5.34
C GLU A 38 8.86 -12.43 6.45
N LEU A 39 8.19 -11.29 6.24
CA LEU A 39 7.16 -10.79 7.16
C LEU A 39 5.81 -11.42 6.80
N LEU A 40 5.52 -12.54 7.44
CA LEU A 40 4.23 -13.23 7.32
C LEU A 40 3.25 -12.75 8.40
N ASN A 41 1.96 -12.78 8.09
CA ASN A 41 0.87 -12.53 9.04
C ASN A 41 1.01 -11.20 9.82
N TYR A 42 1.42 -10.14 9.13
CA TYR A 42 1.52 -8.82 9.76
C TYR A 42 0.17 -8.37 10.33
N LYS A 43 0.21 -7.77 11.52
CA LYS A 43 -0.99 -7.21 12.13
C LYS A 43 -1.31 -5.89 11.48
N SER A 44 -2.60 -5.67 11.24
CA SER A 44 -3.14 -4.36 10.95
C SER A 44 -2.79 -3.36 12.05
N ALA A 45 -2.26 -2.20 11.68
CA ALA A 45 -2.19 -1.02 12.54
C ALA A 45 -3.60 -0.66 13.05
N THR A 46 -3.67 -0.32 14.33
CA THR A 46 -4.90 0.12 14.99
C THR A 46 -5.15 1.62 14.74
N VAL A 47 -6.36 2.08 15.02
CA VAL A 47 -6.69 3.52 14.99
C VAL A 47 -5.79 4.31 15.93
N ASP A 48 -5.50 3.78 17.11
CA ASP A 48 -4.63 4.45 18.07
C ASP A 48 -3.17 4.50 17.58
N ASP A 49 -2.69 3.45 16.89
CA ASP A 49 -1.35 3.45 16.26
C ASP A 49 -1.24 4.57 15.22
N ILE A 50 -2.27 4.72 14.36
CA ILE A 50 -2.30 5.76 13.33
C ILE A 50 -2.47 7.15 13.95
N ALA A 51 -3.23 7.25 15.04
CA ALA A 51 -3.48 8.50 15.76
C ALA A 51 -2.25 9.05 16.50
N THR A 52 -1.13 8.31 16.52
CA THR A 52 0.16 8.83 17.02
C THR A 52 0.76 9.90 16.11
N VAL A 53 0.43 9.86 14.81
CA VAL A 53 0.94 10.80 13.79
C VAL A 53 -0.19 11.66 13.20
N HIS A 54 -1.39 11.09 13.07
CA HIS A 54 -2.55 11.76 12.48
C HIS A 54 -3.62 12.12 13.52
N SER A 55 -4.43 13.13 13.24
CA SER A 55 -5.54 13.47 14.13
C SER A 55 -6.62 12.38 14.09
N LYS A 56 -7.29 12.12 15.23
CA LYS A 56 -8.39 11.13 15.29
C LYS A 56 -9.54 11.48 14.34
N SER A 57 -9.80 12.76 14.09
CA SER A 57 -10.81 13.22 13.13
C SER A 57 -10.43 12.88 11.68
N TYR A 58 -9.14 12.99 11.32
CA TYR A 58 -8.65 12.56 10.01
C TYR A 58 -8.83 11.04 9.82
N VAL A 59 -8.45 10.24 10.83
CA VAL A 59 -8.60 8.77 10.77
C VAL A 59 -10.08 8.37 10.62
N SER A 60 -10.97 8.96 11.42
CA SER A 60 -12.41 8.70 11.32
C SER A 60 -13.01 9.18 9.98
N GLY A 61 -12.50 10.27 9.40
CA GLY A 61 -12.88 10.73 8.07
C GLY A 61 -12.53 9.70 7.00
N LEU A 62 -11.34 9.12 7.08
CA LEU A 62 -10.87 8.12 6.13
C LEU A 62 -11.66 6.80 6.22
N GLU A 63 -12.04 6.36 7.43
CA GLU A 63 -12.94 5.22 7.62
C GLU A 63 -14.28 5.42 6.90
N LYS A 64 -14.89 6.60 7.04
CA LYS A 64 -16.16 6.93 6.37
C LYS A 64 -16.04 6.90 4.85
N VAL A 65 -14.93 7.43 4.32
CA VAL A 65 -14.66 7.41 2.86
C VAL A 65 -14.56 5.97 2.36
N MET A 66 -13.95 5.09 3.14
CA MET A 66 -13.80 3.68 2.75
C MET A 66 -15.12 2.93 2.81
N ASP A 67 -15.97 3.21 3.81
CA ASP A 67 -17.33 2.69 3.85
C ASP A 67 -18.15 3.16 2.64
N LEU A 68 -17.96 4.41 2.21
CA LEU A 68 -18.56 4.94 0.99
C LEU A 68 -18.02 4.23 -0.26
N ALA A 69 -16.70 4.11 -0.41
CA ALA A 69 -16.08 3.44 -1.56
C ALA A 69 -16.45 1.96 -1.66
N SER A 70 -16.66 1.28 -0.53
CA SER A 70 -17.16 -0.10 -0.49
C SER A 70 -18.56 -0.23 -1.12
N ARG A 71 -19.41 0.80 -1.00
CA ARG A 71 -20.76 0.83 -1.58
C ARG A 71 -20.76 1.37 -3.01
N ASP A 72 -20.00 2.42 -3.26
CA ASP A 72 -20.10 3.23 -4.49
C ASP A 72 -18.99 2.90 -5.50
N GLY A 73 -18.08 1.98 -5.16
CA GLY A 73 -17.03 1.45 -6.03
C GLY A 73 -15.75 2.30 -6.06
N LEU A 74 -15.87 3.60 -6.31
CA LEU A 74 -14.76 4.56 -6.43
C LEU A 74 -15.17 5.93 -5.85
N ILE A 75 -14.35 6.47 -4.94
CA ILE A 75 -14.53 7.80 -4.36
C ILE A 75 -13.25 8.61 -4.58
N PHE A 76 -13.40 9.81 -5.13
CA PHE A 76 -12.31 10.78 -5.21
C PHE A 76 -12.20 11.57 -3.91
N LEU A 77 -10.99 11.66 -3.37
CA LEU A 77 -10.69 12.38 -2.14
C LEU A 77 -10.24 13.80 -2.43
N GLU A 78 -9.02 13.93 -2.95
CA GLU A 78 -8.38 15.21 -3.27
C GLU A 78 -7.32 15.00 -4.34
N GLY A 79 -7.32 15.88 -5.36
CA GLY A 79 -6.48 15.72 -6.55
C GLY A 79 -6.73 14.37 -7.24
N ASP A 80 -5.64 13.68 -7.58
CA ASP A 80 -5.67 12.36 -8.22
C ASP A 80 -5.81 11.21 -7.20
N THR A 81 -6.02 11.52 -5.90
CA THR A 81 -6.15 10.51 -4.85
C THR A 81 -7.57 9.95 -4.83
N CYS A 82 -7.70 8.64 -4.97
CA CYS A 82 -8.98 7.94 -4.90
C CYS A 82 -8.96 6.76 -3.92
N ALA A 83 -10.15 6.39 -3.45
CA ALA A 83 -10.41 5.19 -2.66
C ALA A 83 -11.35 4.26 -3.44
N THR A 84 -10.99 2.98 -3.55
CA THR A 84 -11.81 1.97 -4.23
C THR A 84 -12.35 0.94 -3.25
N SER A 85 -13.42 0.24 -3.63
CA SER A 85 -14.02 -0.87 -2.87
C SER A 85 -13.05 -2.02 -2.54
N THR A 86 -11.92 -2.11 -3.24
CA THR A 86 -10.83 -3.06 -2.98
C THR A 86 -9.94 -2.67 -1.79
N VAL A 87 -9.95 -1.40 -1.37
CA VAL A 87 -9.21 -0.90 -0.19
C VAL A 87 -10.08 -1.13 1.05
N ARG A 88 -10.03 -2.35 1.60
CA ARG A 88 -10.94 -2.83 2.67
C ARG A 88 -10.77 -2.15 4.05
N SER A 89 -9.78 -1.26 4.22
CA SER A 89 -9.49 -0.59 5.50
C SER A 89 -8.47 0.53 5.31
N VAL A 90 -8.49 1.54 6.21
CA VAL A 90 -7.51 2.67 6.30
C VAL A 90 -6.09 2.16 6.21
N LEU A 91 -5.91 0.96 6.74
CA LEU A 91 -4.70 0.20 6.75
C LEU A 91 -4.12 -0.13 5.37
N THR A 92 -4.94 -0.47 4.37
CA THR A 92 -4.44 -0.84 3.04
C THR A 92 -3.87 0.39 2.32
N PHE A 93 -4.42 1.58 2.59
CA PHE A 93 -3.88 2.86 2.11
C PHE A 93 -2.49 3.14 2.69
N TYR A 94 -2.29 2.96 3.99
CA TYR A 94 -0.98 3.13 4.63
C TYR A 94 0.02 2.01 4.32
N ASN A 95 -0.43 0.77 4.14
CA ASN A 95 0.43 -0.34 3.72
C ASN A 95 0.95 -0.17 2.30
N LEU A 96 0.15 0.38 1.39
CA LEU A 96 0.59 0.72 0.04
C LEU A 96 1.59 1.89 0.09
N GLN A 97 1.30 2.92 0.89
CA GLN A 97 2.20 4.06 1.10
C GLN A 97 3.57 3.63 1.68
N PHE A 98 3.61 2.76 2.69
CA PHE A 98 4.87 2.26 3.29
C PHE A 98 5.65 1.31 2.36
N ALA A 99 4.97 0.45 1.59
CA ALA A 99 5.62 -0.40 0.60
C ALA A 99 6.22 0.43 -0.55
N ILE A 100 5.58 1.54 -0.92
CA ILE A 100 6.06 2.47 -1.94
C ILE A 100 7.21 3.34 -1.42
N LEU A 101 7.12 3.85 -0.18
CA LEU A 101 8.17 4.66 0.45
C LEU A 101 9.44 3.86 0.73
N SER A 102 9.34 2.58 1.10
CA SER A 102 10.53 1.74 1.27
C SER A 102 11.25 1.44 -0.05
N VAL A 103 10.52 1.30 -1.17
CA VAL A 103 11.12 1.10 -2.51
C VAL A 103 11.71 2.39 -3.08
N LEU A 104 11.08 3.56 -2.85
CA LEU A 104 11.69 4.84 -3.21
C LEU A 104 12.97 5.11 -2.41
N PHE A 105 12.99 4.76 -1.11
CA PHE A 105 14.17 4.94 -0.26
C PHE A 105 15.33 4.03 -0.70
N ILE A 106 15.05 2.80 -1.13
CA ILE A 106 16.07 1.89 -1.69
C ILE A 106 16.58 2.39 -3.05
N SER A 107 15.73 2.99 -3.89
CA SER A 107 16.13 3.53 -5.19
C SER A 107 17.08 4.74 -5.05
N THR A 108 16.92 5.56 -4.02
CA THR A 108 17.83 6.69 -3.71
C THR A 108 19.12 6.26 -2.99
N LEU A 109 19.21 5.03 -2.49
CA LEU A 109 20.38 4.49 -1.79
C LEU A 109 21.27 3.62 -2.67
N ILE A 110 20.85 3.27 -3.89
CA ILE A 110 21.62 2.48 -4.85
C ILE A 110 22.42 3.36 -5.83
N ASP A 111 22.29 4.69 -5.76
CA ASP A 111 23.19 5.65 -6.42
C ASP A 111 24.36 6.08 -5.49
N ILE A 112 25.01 5.13 -4.82
CA ILE A 112 26.36 5.27 -4.21
C ILE A 112 27.18 4.02 -4.51
#